data_AF-A0A1S1HIQ1-F1
#
_entry.id   AF-A0A1S1HIQ1-F1
#
_cell.length_a   1.000
_cell.length_b   1.000
_cell.length_c   1.000
_cell.angle_alpha   90.00
_cell.angle_beta   90.00
_cell.angle_gamma   90.00
#
_symmetry.space_group_name_H-M   'P 1'
#
loop_
_entity.id
_entity.type
_entity.pdbx_description
1 polymer ?
#
loop_
_entity_poly.entity_id
_entity_poly.type
_entity_poly.pdbx_seq_one_letter_code
_entity_poly.pdbx_strand_id
1 'polypeptide(L)' 'MSQRSSHFKQSDVTRAVRGALQGGAQVASVAITPSGVITLKFVGGENSNGGGDDLDDRLDRFAAQ' A
#
# COMPACT_ATOMS: atom_id res chain seq x y z
N MET A 1 19.12 15.32 -14.52
CA MET A 1 18.03 15.13 -13.53
C MET A 1 18.51 14.12 -12.50
N SER A 2 18.82 14.54 -11.28
CA SER A 2 19.18 13.59 -10.20
C SER A 2 17.92 12.83 -9.78
N GLN A 3 17.85 11.54 -10.14
CA GLN A 3 16.90 10.62 -9.51
C GLN A 3 17.26 10.55 -8.02
N ARG A 4 16.47 11.23 -7.17
CA ARG A 4 16.56 11.08 -5.71
C ARG A 4 16.22 9.63 -5.38
N SER A 5 17.24 8.81 -5.13
CA SER A 5 17.04 7.48 -4.57
C SER A 5 16.57 7.63 -3.13
N SER A 6 15.25 7.66 -2.92
CA SER A 6 14.69 7.51 -1.57
C SER A 6 14.94 6.07 -1.14
N HIS A 7 15.93 5.86 -0.27
CA HIS A 7 16.16 4.55 0.33
C HIS A 7 15.10 4.31 1.39
N PHE A 8 14.05 3.56 1.04
CA PHE A 8 13.08 3.08 2.02
C PHE A 8 13.80 2.20 3.04
N LYS A 9 13.66 2.53 4.31
CA LYS A 9 14.17 1.69 5.40
C LYS A 9 13.15 0.61 5.73
N GLN A 10 13.62 -0.50 6.28
CA GLN A 10 12.75 -1.57 6.76
C GLN A 10 11.75 -1.07 7.83
N SER A 11 12.11 -0.05 8.60
CA SER A 11 11.21 0.64 9.54
C SER A 11 10.03 1.30 8.84
N ASP A 12 10.25 1.90 7.67
CA ASP A 12 9.23 2.61 6.91
C ASP A 12 8.24 1.61 6.31
N VAL A 13 8.76 0.50 5.77
CA VAL A 13 7.95 -0.62 5.27
C VAL A 13 7.12 -1.22 6.41
N THR A 14 7.73 -1.46 7.58
CA THR A 14 7.02 -2.01 8.75
C THR A 14 5.90 -1.08 9.22
N ARG A 15 6.16 0.23 9.25
CA ARG A 15 5.14 1.23 9.61
C ARG A 15 3.99 1.25 8.62
N ALA A 16 4.29 1.23 7.32
CA ALA A 16 3.29 1.21 6.27
C ALA A 16 2.39 -0.04 6.35
N VAL A 17 2.99 -1.21 6.51
CA VAL A 17 2.24 -2.48 6.65
C VAL A 17 1.37 -2.47 7.90
N ARG A 18 1.88 -2.02 9.05
CA ARG A 18 1.07 -1.88 10.27
C ARG A 18 -0.10 -0.92 10.08
N GLY A 19 0.14 0.23 9.44
CA GLY A 19 -0.91 1.20 9.12
C GLY A 19 -1.98 0.61 8.21
N ALA A 20 -1.58 -0.14 7.18
CA ALA A 20 -2.51 -0.82 6.28
C ALA A 20 -3.38 -1.84 7.02
N LEU A 21 -2.78 -2.69 7.87
CA LEU A 21 -3.51 -3.67 8.67
C LEU A 21 -4.48 -3.01 9.66
N GLN A 22 -4.07 -1.94 10.33
CA GLN A 22 -4.94 -1.16 11.22
C GLN A 22 -6.08 -0.47 10.47
N GLY A 23 -5.83 -0.05 9.23
CA GLY A 23 -6.83 0.51 8.32
C GLY A 23 -7.78 -0.51 7.71
N GLY A 24 -7.68 -1.79 8.09
CA GLY A 24 -8.58 -2.85 7.62
C GLY A 24 -8.11 -3.59 6.36
N ALA A 25 -6.87 -3.36 5.90
CA ALA A 25 -6.32 -4.14 4.79
C ALA A 25 -6.22 -5.62 5.19
N GLN A 26 -6.82 -6.49 4.39
CA GLN A 26 -6.79 -7.93 4.62
C GLN A 26 -5.65 -8.56 3.84
N VAL A 27 -4.86 -9.41 4.49
CA VAL A 27 -3.79 -10.16 3.82
C VAL A 27 -4.39 -11.40 3.17
N ALA A 28 -4.29 -11.49 1.85
CA ALA A 28 -4.75 -12.64 1.07
C ALA A 28 -3.76 -13.82 1.17
N SER A 29 -2.46 -13.56 1.08
CA SER A 29 -1.44 -14.59 1.22
C SER A 29 -0.08 -14.03 1.63
N VAL A 30 0.71 -14.90 2.26
CA VAL A 30 2.11 -14.65 2.62
C VAL A 30 2.95 -15.75 2.00
N ALA A 31 3.97 -15.39 1.23
CA ALA A 31 4.94 -16.32 0.68
C ALA A 31 6.33 -15.97 1.22
N ILE A 32 7.07 -16.99 1.68
CA ILE A 32 8.43 -16.84 2.19
C ILE A 32 9.34 -17.72 1.34
N THR A 33 10.30 -17.11 0.66
CA THR A 33 11.28 -17.86 -0.15
C THR A 33 12.36 -18.48 0.75
N PRO A 34 13.07 -19.53 0.30
CA PRO A 34 14.22 -20.06 1.03
C PRO A 34 15.35 -19.03 1.25
N SER A 35 15.40 -17.98 0.42
CA SER A 35 16.31 -16.85 0.58
C SER A 35 15.86 -15.81 1.62
N GLY A 36 14.72 -16.02 2.28
CA GLY A 36 14.19 -15.14 3.32
C GLY A 36 13.41 -13.92 2.79
N VAL A 37 13.07 -13.88 1.51
CA VAL A 37 12.23 -12.81 0.95
C VAL A 37 10.78 -13.09 1.31
N ILE A 38 10.10 -12.10 1.89
CA ILE A 38 8.70 -12.17 2.31
C ILE A 38 7.85 -11.36 1.33
N THR A 39 6.92 -12.04 0.66
CA THR A 39 5.94 -11.41 -0.23
C THR A 39 4.57 -11.43 0.43
N LEU A 40 3.97 -10.26 0.61
CA LEU A 40 2.61 -10.08 1.12
C LEU A 40 1.68 -9.75 -0.04
N LYS A 41 0.61 -10.52 -0.22
CA LYS A 41 -0.49 -10.18 -1.13
C LYS A 41 -1.68 -9.74 -0.29
N PHE A 42 -2.23 -8.55 -0.56
CA PHE A 42 -3.45 -8.07 0.08
C PHE A 42 -4.69 -8.44 -0.76
N VAL A 43 -5.82 -8.67 -0.09
CA VAL A 43 -7.13 -8.90 -0.73
C VAL A 43 -7.52 -7.61 -1.48
N GLY A 44 -7.90 -7.71 -2.74
CA GLY A 44 -8.19 -6.56 -3.60
C GLY A 44 -6.95 -5.84 -4.16
N GLY A 45 -5.74 -6.37 -3.91
CA GLY A 45 -4.47 -5.86 -4.48
C GLY A 45 -4.21 -6.33 -5.93
N GLU A 46 -5.23 -6.85 -6.61
CA GLU A 46 -5.22 -6.90 -8.07
C GLU A 46 -5.30 -5.45 -8.54
N ASN A 47 -4.38 -5.02 -9.41
CA ASN A 47 -4.37 -3.70 -10.02
C ASN A 47 -5.79 -3.30 -10.40
N SER A 48 -6.44 -2.53 -9.52
CA SER A 48 -7.72 -1.92 -9.80
C SER A 48 -7.38 -0.72 -10.67
N ASN A 49 -7.06 -0.98 -11.94
CA ASN A 49 -7.25 -0.04 -13.03
C ASN A 49 -8.76 0.19 -13.25
N GLY A 50 -9.50 0.41 -12.16
CA GLY A 50 -10.95 0.38 -12.10
C GLY A 50 -11.38 0.73 -10.67
N GLY A 51 -11.48 2.02 -10.41
CA GLY A 51 -11.89 2.56 -9.12
C GLY A 51 -11.30 3.95 -8.87
N GLY A 52 -11.34 4.81 -9.90
CA GLY A 52 -10.94 6.22 -9.78
C GLY A 52 -11.97 7.10 -9.08
N ASP A 53 -13.02 6.53 -8.48
CA ASP A 53 -14.14 7.35 -8.02
C ASP A 53 -14.04 7.65 -6.51
N ASP A 54 -13.67 6.68 -5.66
CA ASP A 54 -13.82 6.88 -4.21
C ASP A 54 -12.78 7.81 -3.57
N LEU A 55 -11.56 7.90 -4.10
CA LEU A 55 -10.52 8.77 -3.52
C LEU A 55 -10.67 10.21 -4.01
N ASP A 56 -10.96 10.39 -5.30
CA ASP A 56 -11.16 11.69 -5.93
C ASP A 56 -12.47 12.33 -5.40
N ASP A 57 -13.56 11.57 -5.29
CA ASP A 57 -14.83 12.05 -4.69
C ASP A 57 -14.69 12.46 -3.21
N ARG A 58 -13.74 11.87 -2.48
CA ARG A 58 -13.45 12.22 -1.08
C ARG A 58 -12.60 13.48 -0.99
N LEU A 59 -11.67 13.68 -1.93
CA LEU A 59 -10.83 14.88 -1.99
C LEU A 59 -11.64 16.10 -2.43
N ASP A 60 -12.52 15.95 -3.42
CA ASP A 60 -13.40 17.03 -3.88
C ASP A 60 -14.39 17.48 -2.79
N ARG A 61 -14.95 16.54 -2.03
CA ARG A 61 -15.80 16.87 -0.87
C ARG A 61 -15.06 17.61 0.24
N PHE A 62 -13.77 17.36 0.42
CA PHE A 62 -12.96 18.07 1.41
C PHE A 62 -12.57 19.46 0.92
N ALA A 63 -12.29 19.62 -0.39
CA ALA A 63 -11.98 20.91 -1.00
C ALA A 63 -13.21 21.84 -1.11
N ALA A 64 -14.42 21.29 -1.02
CA ALA A 64 -15.68 22.05 -1.06
C ALA A 64 -16.20 22.48 0.34
N GLN A 65 -15.46 22.21 1.42
CA GLN A 65 -15.68 22.80 2.76
C GLN A 65 -14.80 24.03 2.96
#